data_AF-A0A523KNF9-F1
#
_entry.id   AF-A0A523KNF9-F1
#
_cell.length_a   1.000
_cell.length_b   1.000
_cell.length_c   1.000
_cell.angle_alpha   90.00
_cell.angle_beta   90.00
_cell.angle_gamma   90.00
#
_symmetry.space_group_name_H-M   'P 1'
#
loop_
_entity.id
_entity.type
_entity.pdbx_description
1 polymer ?
#
loop_
_entity_poly.entity_id
_entity_poly.type
_entity_poly.pdbx_seq_one_letter_code
_entity_poly.pdbx_strand_id
1 'polypeptide(L)' 'MIGLRERQDHDTDQPGAGKTVIWNGRPWKLGAEISYFIDTPDAFAQEWFIGFNISPVVENGLVDWFK' A
#
# COMPACT_ATOMS: atom_id res chain seq x y z
N MET A 1 43.30 3.37 -12.02
CA MET A 1 42.02 2.86 -12.56
C MET A 1 41.10 2.73 -11.35
N ILE A 2 40.33 3.78 -11.05
CA ILE A 2 39.57 3.94 -9.81
C ILE A 2 38.10 3.72 -10.13
N GLY A 3 37.46 2.90 -9.29
CA GLY A 3 36.15 2.33 -9.50
C GLY A 3 34.99 3.30 -9.41
N LEU A 4 33.81 2.78 -9.72
CA LEU A 4 32.51 3.12 -9.15
C LEU A 4 31.45 2.43 -10.00
N ARG A 5 30.84 1.39 -9.46
CA ARG A 5 29.41 1.16 -9.66
C ARG A 5 28.91 0.29 -8.50
N GLU A 6 28.75 0.95 -7.36
CA GLU A 6 27.82 0.52 -6.34
C GLU A 6 26.49 0.30 -7.07
N ARG A 7 26.06 -0.96 -7.22
CA ARG A 7 24.70 -1.24 -7.64
C ARG A 7 23.84 -0.85 -6.46
N GLN A 8 23.19 0.30 -6.60
CA GLN A 8 22.08 0.72 -5.78
C GLN A 8 20.99 -0.34 -5.94
N ASP A 9 21.00 -1.29 -5.01
CA ASP A 9 19.90 -2.22 -4.79
C ASP A 9 18.74 -1.38 -4.26
N HIS A 10 17.95 -0.83 -5.19
CA HIS A 10 16.67 -0.18 -4.93
C HIS A 10 15.65 -1.26 -4.54
N ASP A 11 15.86 -1.86 -3.37
CA ASP A 11 14.80 -2.60 -2.68
C ASP A 11 13.81 -1.56 -2.17
N THR A 12 12.88 -1.19 -3.03
CA THR A 12 11.89 -0.14 -2.79
C THR A 12 10.84 -0.73 -1.85
N ASP A 13 11.17 -0.82 -0.56
CA ASP A 13 10.17 -1.05 0.48
C ASP A 13 9.27 0.19 0.49
N GLN A 14 8.17 0.12 -0.25
CA GLN A 14 7.16 1.18 -0.22
C GLN A 14 6.58 1.19 1.20
N PRO A 15 6.71 2.30 1.97
CA PRO A 15 6.19 2.36 3.32
C PRO A 15 4.67 2.25 3.31
N GLY A 16 4.17 1.03 3.52
CA GLY A 16 2.76 0.72 3.65
C GLY A 16 2.46 0.25 5.06
N ALA A 17 1.41 0.79 5.67
CA ALA A 17 0.94 0.33 6.98
C ALA A 17 -0.55 0.03 6.93
N GLY A 18 -0.90 -1.18 7.35
CA GLY A 18 -2.29 -1.66 7.42
C GLY A 18 -2.61 -2.26 8.78
N LYS A 19 -3.79 -1.91 9.32
CA LYS A 19 -4.29 -2.49 10.57
C LYS A 19 -5.80 -2.70 10.52
N THR A 20 -6.25 -3.76 11.17
CA THR A 20 -7.68 -3.98 11.45
C THR A 20 -8.04 -3.43 12.83
N VAL A 21 -9.15 -2.70 12.90
CA VAL A 21 -9.74 -2.19 14.14
C VAL A 21 -11.19 -2.61 14.27
N ILE A 22 -11.65 -2.86 15.50
CA ILE A 22 -13.08 -3.08 15.77
C ILE A 22 -13.67 -1.72 16.13
N TRP A 23 -14.66 -1.26 15.36
CA TRP A 23 -15.40 -0.03 15.64
C TRP A 23 -16.90 -0.32 15.56
N ASN A 24 -17.64 0.01 16.63
CA ASN A 24 -19.08 -0.28 16.78
C ASN A 24 -19.42 -1.76 16.55
N GLY A 25 -18.58 -2.66 17.06
CA GLY A 25 -18.75 -4.11 16.91
C GLY A 25 -18.47 -4.64 15.50
N ARG A 26 -18.08 -3.79 14.54
CA ARG A 26 -17.75 -4.20 13.18
C ARG A 26 -16.24 -4.10 12.94
N PRO A 27 -15.60 -5.07 12.27
CA PRO A 27 -14.21 -4.95 11.90
C PRO A 27 -14.04 -4.00 10.71
N TRP A 28 -13.00 -3.16 10.76
CA TRP A 28 -12.62 -2.22 9.71
C TRP A 28 -11.16 -2.44 9.35
N LYS A 29 -10.90 -2.58 8.05
CA LYS A 29 -9.53 -2.57 7.51
C LYS A 29 -9.15 -1.14 7.18
N LEU A 30 -8.06 -0.67 7.79
CA LEU A 30 -7.47 0.64 7.55
C LEU A 30 -6.08 0.43 6.96
N GLY A 31 -5.80 1.12 5.85
CA GLY A 31 -4.49 1.07 5.19
C GLY A 31 -4.07 2.44 4.69
N ALA A 32 -2.78 2.71 4.74
CA ALA A 32 -2.15 3.86 4.12
C ALA A 32 -0.89 3.42 3.40
N GLU A 33 -0.67 3.99 2.21
CA GLU A 33 0.43 3.63 1.33
C GLU A 33 1.06 4.90 0.75
N ILE A 34 2.38 4.92 0.66
CA ILE A 34 3.13 5.95 -0.06
C ILE A 34 4.00 5.28 -1.13
N SER A 35 3.82 5.68 -2.38
CA SER A 35 4.58 5.19 -3.52
C SER A 35 5.39 6.34 -4.13
N TYR A 36 6.67 6.10 -4.37
CA TYR A 36 7.58 7.04 -5.02
C TYR A 36 7.95 6.50 -6.41
N PHE A 37 7.74 7.30 -7.45
CA PHE A 37 8.05 6.94 -8.82
C PHE A 37 9.29 7.71 -9.27
N ILE A 38 10.40 6.98 -9.41
CA ILE A 38 11.62 7.47 -10.04
C ILE A 38 11.55 7.02 -11.50
N ASP A 39 11.77 7.96 -12.42
CA ASP A 39 11.79 7.81 -13.88
C ASP A 39 10.45 7.96 -14.59
N THR A 40 10.13 9.23 -14.87
CA THR A 40 9.62 9.58 -16.19
C THR A 40 10.33 10.86 -16.64
N PRO A 41 10.96 10.91 -17.83
CA PRO A 41 11.60 12.11 -18.37
C PRO A 41 10.56 13.14 -18.85
N ASP A 42 9.53 13.37 -18.06
CA ASP A 42 8.40 14.24 -18.34
C ASP A 42 8.29 15.29 -17.23
N ALA A 43 8.29 16.57 -17.61
CA ALA A 43 8.32 17.71 -16.69
C ALA A 43 7.00 17.86 -15.87
N PHE A 44 6.01 17.02 -16.15
CA PHE A 44 4.67 17.11 -15.56
C PHE A 44 4.18 15.81 -14.90
N ALA A 45 5.06 14.83 -14.67
CA ALA A 45 4.70 13.57 -14.00
C ALA A 45 4.60 13.74 -12.47
N GLN A 46 3.62 13.08 -11.86
CA GLN A 46 3.45 13.07 -10.40
C GLN A 46 4.45 12.08 -9.76
N GLU A 47 5.41 12.61 -9.02
CA GLU A 47 6.54 11.86 -8.46
C GLU A 47 6.18 10.98 -7.26
N TRP A 48 5.08 11.30 -6.57
CA TRP A 48 4.64 10.59 -5.37
C TRP A 48 3.13 10.40 -5.33
N PHE A 49 2.70 9.23 -4.86
CA PHE A 49 1.31 8.86 -4.65
C PHE A 49 1.08 8.53 -3.18
N ILE A 50 -0.01 9.05 -2.60
CA ILE A 50 -0.46 8.69 -1.25
C ILE A 50 -1.86 8.09 -1.37
N GLY A 51 -2.01 6.85 -0.90
CA GLY A 51 -3.27 6.12 -0.89
C GLY A 51 -3.78 5.88 0.53
N PHE A 52 -5.10 6.00 0.72
CA PHE A 52 -5.78 5.58 1.96
C PHE A 52 -6.88 4.58 1.62
N ASN A 53 -6.98 3.49 2.37
CA ASN A 53 -8.04 2.49 2.25
C ASN A 53 -8.81 2.38 3.57
N ILE A 54 -10.13 2.50 3.51
CA ILE A 54 -11.04 2.31 4.63
C ILE A 54 -12.17 1.40 4.15
N SER A 55 -12.18 0.17 4.62
CA SER A 55 -13.15 -0.84 4.17
C SER A 55 -13.82 -1.54 5.36
N PRO A 56 -15.16 -1.56 5.43
CA PRO A 56 -15.86 -2.38 6.43
C PRO A 56 -15.70 -3.87 6.06
N VAL A 57 -15.47 -4.72 7.05
CA VAL A 57 -15.52 -6.18 6.87
C VAL A 57 -16.97 -6.61 6.96
N VAL A 58 -17.52 -7.10 5.84
CA VAL A 58 -18.87 -7.63 5.76
C VAL A 58 -18.79 -9.15 5.90
N GLU A 59 -19.65 -9.71 6.75
CA GLU A 59 -19.80 -11.16 6.86
C GLU A 59 -20.30 -11.73 5.53
N ASN A 60 -19.68 -12.83 5.09
CA ASN A 60 -20.10 -13.47 3.85
C ASN A 60 -21.45 -14.17 4.07
N GLY A 61 -22.54 -13.61 3.54
CA GLY A 61 -23.90 -14.17 3.72
C GLY A 61 -24.09 -15.59 3.15
N LEU A 62 -23.15 -16.09 2.36
CA LEU A 62 -23.14 -17.48 1.86
C LEU A 62 -22.51 -18.47 2.85
N VAL A 63 -21.81 -18.02 3.90
CA VAL A 63 -21.19 -18.90 4.90
C VAL A 63 -22.21 -19.76 5.63
N ASP A 64 -23.41 -19.24 5.88
CA ASP A 64 -24.47 -20.00 6.55
C ASP A 64 -25.26 -20.91 5.60
N TRP A 65 -25.02 -20.83 4.28
CA TRP A 65 -25.68 -21.67 3.28
C TRP A 65 -24.99 -23.03 3.08
N PHE A 66 -23.74 -23.16 3.55
CA PHE A 66 -22.94 -24.39 3.48
C PHE A 66 -22.68 -25.02 4.86
N LYS A 67 -23.41 -24.62 5.90
CA LYS A 67 -23.43 -25.26 7.21
C LYS A 67 -24.54 -26.29 7.32
#